data_AF-A0AAV2K7U7-F1
#
_entry.id   AF-A0AAV2K7U7-F1
#
_cell.length_a   1.000
_cell.length_b   1.000
_cell.length_c   1.000
_cell.angle_alpha   90.00
_cell.angle_beta   90.00
_cell.angle_gamma   90.00
#
_symmetry.space_group_name_H-M   'P 1'
#
loop_
_entity.id
_entity.type
_entity.pdbx_description
1 polymer ?
#
loop_
_entity_poly.entity_id
_entity_poly.type
_entity_poly.pdbx_seq_one_letter_code
_entity_poly.pdbx_strand_id
1 'polypeptide(L)'
;MGFIDDNTLDVKRETAEFEAIERWTNHDPQNRKNHFSRLLEKVCFSEISNEYVKINVLKNSLVGHIDFRKFVLSGLNTSSWLPGTILLAIGGWSGGNPTNVIEGFDWKANHWVNVTNHQEGPRAYHGAVFLDGSVYCVGGFNRLEQFNSITTEHG
;
A
#
# COMPACT_ATOMS: atom_id res chain seq x y z
N MET A 1 12.84 -22.74 -26.41
CA MET A 1 12.47 -21.34 -26.67
C MET A 1 11.11 -21.12 -26.03
N GLY A 2 10.94 -20.56 -24.84
CA GLY A 2 11.64 -19.41 -24.26
C GLY A 2 10.58 -18.36 -23.96
N PHE A 3 9.60 -18.71 -23.13
CA PHE A 3 8.59 -17.76 -22.64
C PHE A 3 9.03 -17.30 -21.26
N ILE A 4 9.20 -15.99 -21.18
CA ILE A 4 9.72 -15.26 -20.04
C ILE A 4 8.67 -15.38 -18.94
N ASP A 5 9.02 -16.13 -17.91
CA ASP A 5 8.35 -16.14 -16.60
C ASP A 5 8.71 -14.80 -15.93
N ASP A 6 8.03 -13.72 -16.35
CA ASP A 6 8.49 -12.35 -16.10
C ASP A 6 8.02 -11.78 -14.76
N ASN A 7 8.39 -12.47 -13.68
CA ASN A 7 8.46 -11.86 -12.35
C ASN A 7 9.67 -10.90 -12.22
N THR A 8 10.41 -10.64 -13.31
CA THR A 8 11.56 -9.72 -13.32
C THR A 8 11.18 -8.29 -13.68
N LEU A 9 9.97 -8.07 -14.20
CA LEU A 9 9.46 -6.75 -14.56
C LEU A 9 9.14 -5.88 -13.34
N ASP A 10 8.61 -6.45 -12.26
CA ASP A 10 8.23 -5.68 -11.06
C ASP A 10 9.44 -5.22 -10.25
N VAL A 11 10.42 -6.10 -10.05
CA VAL A 11 11.67 -5.75 -9.34
C VAL A 11 12.40 -4.58 -10.03
N LYS A 12 12.33 -4.51 -11.38
CA LYS A 12 12.99 -3.44 -12.16
C LYS A 12 12.36 -2.06 -11.96
N ARG A 13 11.06 -1.97 -11.69
CA ARG A 13 10.36 -0.69 -11.49
C ARG A 13 10.71 -0.07 -10.15
N GLU A 14 10.74 -0.86 -9.09
CA GLU A 14 10.94 -0.33 -7.74
C GLU A 14 12.43 -0.04 -7.46
N THR A 15 13.36 -0.80 -8.07
CA THR A 15 14.77 -0.38 -8.12
C THR A 15 14.96 0.94 -8.85
N ALA A 16 14.14 1.23 -9.87
CA ALA A 16 14.24 2.47 -10.62
C ALA A 16 13.82 3.70 -9.79
N GLU A 17 12.95 3.55 -8.79
CA GLU A 17 12.58 4.65 -7.88
C GLU A 17 13.77 5.08 -7.01
N PHE A 18 14.44 4.11 -6.37
CA PHE A 18 15.66 4.39 -5.60
C PHE A 18 16.76 5.00 -6.48
N GLU A 19 17.03 4.40 -7.64
CA GLU A 19 18.05 4.92 -8.57
C GLU A 19 17.70 6.31 -9.09
N ALA A 20 16.43 6.61 -9.34
CA ALA A 20 15.99 7.93 -9.78
C ALA A 20 16.19 8.98 -8.68
N ILE A 21 15.84 8.66 -7.42
CA ILE A 21 16.06 9.54 -6.27
C ILE A 21 17.54 9.78 -6.05
N GLU A 22 18.37 8.74 -6.15
CA GLU A 22 19.82 8.85 -6.05
C GLU A 22 20.38 9.74 -7.16
N ARG A 23 20.06 9.46 -8.43
CA ARG A 23 20.53 10.25 -9.58
C ARG A 23 20.08 11.70 -9.48
N TRP A 24 18.83 11.95 -9.10
CA TRP A 24 18.28 13.29 -8.92
C TRP A 24 19.01 14.04 -7.80
N THR A 25 19.30 13.39 -6.68
CA THR A 25 19.99 14.00 -5.54
C THR A 25 21.45 14.30 -5.85
N ASN A 26 22.15 13.35 -6.50
CA ASN A 26 23.55 13.50 -6.87
C ASN A 26 23.78 14.54 -7.98
N HIS A 27 22.76 14.85 -8.78
CA HIS A 27 22.84 15.90 -9.80
C HIS A 27 22.98 17.31 -9.20
N ASP A 28 22.44 17.57 -8.01
CA ASP A 28 22.63 18.84 -7.29
C ASP A 28 22.58 18.63 -5.75
N PRO A 29 23.67 18.13 -5.15
CA PRO A 29 23.68 17.77 -3.73
C PRO A 29 23.45 18.94 -2.79
N GLN A 30 23.83 20.16 -3.19
CA GLN A 30 23.70 21.36 -2.35
C GLN A 30 22.25 21.68 -2.05
N ASN A 31 21.37 21.58 -3.06
CA ASN A 31 19.96 21.89 -2.89
C ASN A 31 19.10 20.64 -2.60
N ARG A 32 19.54 19.45 -3.01
CA ARG A 32 18.66 18.26 -3.04
C ARG A 32 18.89 17.27 -1.90
N LYS A 33 20.06 17.28 -1.25
CA LYS A 33 20.39 16.31 -0.20
C LYS A 33 19.40 16.32 0.97
N ASN A 34 18.85 17.49 1.31
CA ASN A 34 17.86 17.62 2.38
C ASN A 34 16.48 17.03 2.03
N HIS A 35 16.20 16.75 0.75
CA HIS A 35 14.96 16.11 0.29
C HIS A 35 15.07 14.60 0.19
N PHE A 36 16.29 14.05 0.21
CA PHE A 36 16.55 12.63 -0.03
C PHE A 36 15.77 11.75 0.96
N SER A 37 15.75 12.12 2.24
CA SER A 37 15.03 11.38 3.29
C SER A 37 13.54 11.24 2.99
N ARG A 38 12.87 12.36 2.70
CA ARG A 38 11.43 12.41 2.41
C ARG A 38 11.07 11.68 1.11
N LEU A 39 11.98 11.64 0.15
CA LEU A 39 11.80 10.90 -1.09
C LEU A 39 12.03 9.39 -0.88
N LEU A 40 13.03 9.03 -0.08
CA LEU A 40 13.35 7.64 0.28
C LEU A 40 12.20 7.00 1.07
N GLU A 41 11.51 7.79 1.90
CA GLU A 41 10.26 7.40 2.56
C GLU A 41 9.12 7.09 1.59
N LYS A 42 9.27 7.26 0.28
CA LYS A 42 8.26 6.87 -0.71
C LYS A 42 8.61 5.60 -1.48
N VAL A 43 9.82 5.08 -1.27
CA VAL A 43 10.28 3.86 -1.94
C VAL A 43 9.77 2.65 -1.17
N CYS A 44 9.09 1.77 -1.88
CA CYS A 44 8.65 0.48 -1.37
C CYS A 44 9.83 -0.51 -1.37
N PHE A 45 10.46 -0.72 -0.22
CA PHE A 45 11.61 -1.63 -0.14
C PHE A 45 11.20 -3.11 -0.08
N SER A 46 9.95 -3.44 0.23
CA SER A 46 9.49 -4.84 0.35
C SER A 46 9.57 -5.63 -0.94
N GLU A 47 9.50 -4.96 -2.10
CA GLU A 47 9.55 -5.61 -3.41
C GLU A 47 10.92 -5.51 -4.09
N ILE A 48 11.85 -4.76 -3.47
CA ILE A 48 13.25 -4.75 -3.89
C ILE A 48 13.94 -5.96 -3.29
N SER A 49 14.71 -6.70 -4.10
CA SER A 49 15.44 -7.86 -3.60
C SER A 49 16.32 -7.49 -2.39
N ASN A 50 16.24 -8.31 -1.33
CA ASN A 50 17.04 -8.15 -0.12
C ASN A 50 18.54 -7.99 -0.41
N GLU A 51 19.03 -8.70 -1.43
CA GLU A 51 20.43 -8.61 -1.85
C GLU A 51 20.78 -7.23 -2.44
N TYR A 52 19.92 -6.69 -3.32
CA TYR A 52 20.11 -5.35 -3.86
C TYR A 52 20.06 -4.28 -2.77
N VAL A 53 19.13 -4.38 -1.82
CA VAL A 53 19.03 -3.42 -0.70
C VAL A 53 20.31 -3.45 0.15
N LYS A 54 20.83 -4.64 0.46
CA LYS A 54 22.09 -4.77 1.23
C LYS A 54 23.31 -4.26 0.47
N ILE A 55 23.39 -4.49 -0.84
CA ILE A 55 24.56 -4.11 -1.64
C ILE A 55 24.54 -2.63 -2.01
N ASN A 56 23.39 -2.09 -2.45
CA ASN A 56 23.32 -0.77 -3.09
C ASN A 56 22.70 0.28 -2.17
N VAL A 57 21.58 -0.03 -1.52
CA VAL A 57 20.84 0.95 -0.69
C VAL A 57 21.55 1.20 0.64
N LEU A 58 21.84 0.14 1.40
CA LEU A 58 22.45 0.28 2.73
C LEU A 58 23.91 0.72 2.70
N LYS A 59 24.61 0.57 1.56
CA LYS A 59 25.99 1.07 1.38
C LYS A 59 26.03 2.52 0.88
N ASN A 60 24.90 3.08 0.47
CA ASN A 60 24.84 4.46 -0.02
C ASN A 60 25.21 5.46 1.09
N SER A 61 26.11 6.40 0.79
CA SER A 61 26.54 7.44 1.71
C SER A 61 25.39 8.35 2.20
N LEU A 62 24.33 8.50 1.38
CA LEU A 62 23.13 9.28 1.71
C LEU A 62 22.22 8.55 2.72
N VAL A 63 22.30 7.22 2.78
CA VAL A 63 21.55 6.35 3.72
C VAL A 63 22.37 6.09 5.01
N GLY A 64 23.56 6.69 5.12
CA GLY A 64 24.55 6.37 6.15
C GLY A 64 24.11 6.60 7.60
N HIS A 65 23.05 7.39 7.85
CA HIS A 65 22.54 7.61 9.21
C HIS A 65 21.87 6.35 9.77
N ILE A 66 22.08 6.08 11.06
CA ILE A 66 21.57 4.87 11.71
C ILE A 66 20.03 4.77 11.65
N ASP A 67 19.34 5.90 11.69
CA ASP A 67 17.89 5.96 11.61
C ASP A 67 17.37 5.58 10.21
N PHE A 68 18.05 6.01 9.15
CA PHE A 68 17.70 5.61 7.78
C PHE A 68 17.95 4.13 7.52
N ARG A 69 19.03 3.57 8.08
CA ARG A 69 19.29 2.14 7.98
C ARG A 69 18.19 1.33 8.67
N LYS A 70 17.76 1.74 9.86
CA LYS A 70 16.63 1.11 10.56
C LYS A 70 15.35 1.22 9.75
N PHE A 71 15.07 2.39 9.16
CA PHE A 71 13.91 2.61 8.31
C PHE A 71 13.88 1.66 7.09
N VAL A 72 14.98 1.59 6.34
CA VAL A 72 15.09 0.68 5.17
C VAL A 72 14.93 -0.78 5.59
N LEU A 73 15.56 -1.19 6.70
CA LEU A 73 15.45 -2.55 7.21
C LEU A 73 14.05 -2.87 7.74
N SER A 74 13.33 -1.90 8.33
CA SER A 74 11.93 -2.09 8.68
C SER A 74 11.05 -2.21 7.43
N GLY A 75 11.34 -1.45 6.38
CA GLY A 75 10.64 -1.52 5.08
C GLY A 75 10.75 -2.89 4.40
N LEU A 76 11.85 -3.62 4.62
CA LEU A 76 12.02 -5.01 4.16
C LEU A 76 11.14 -6.01 4.92
N ASN A 77 10.82 -5.72 6.17
CA ASN A 77 10.05 -6.61 7.05
C ASN A 77 8.55 -6.29 7.06
N THR A 78 8.17 -5.09 6.61
CA THR A 78 6.77 -4.72 6.40
C THR A 78 6.35 -5.16 5.01
N SER A 79 5.60 -6.24 4.89
CA SER A 79 4.92 -6.68 3.65
C SER A 79 3.80 -5.73 3.21
N SER A 80 3.80 -4.50 3.70
CA SER A 80 2.65 -3.62 3.80
C SER A 80 3.02 -2.17 3.52
N TRP A 81 3.95 -1.94 2.60
CA TRP A 81 3.89 -0.71 1.82
C TRP A 81 2.67 -0.86 0.91
N LEU A 82 1.52 -0.32 1.32
CA LEU A 82 0.28 -0.32 0.54
C LEU A 82 0.60 0.10 -0.90
N PRO A 83 0.61 -0.83 -1.87
CA PRO A 83 0.90 -0.48 -3.25
C PRO A 83 -0.25 0.38 -3.75
N GLY A 84 0.04 1.35 -4.61
CA GLY A 84 -0.93 2.32 -5.10
C GLY A 84 -2.30 1.72 -5.45
N THR A 85 -3.34 2.30 -4.86
CA THR A 85 -4.77 2.05 -5.11
C THR A 85 -5.24 0.61 -4.85
N ILE A 86 -5.62 0.32 -3.61
CA ILE A 86 -6.50 -0.83 -3.31
C ILE A 86 -7.92 -0.44 -3.70
N LEU A 87 -8.55 -1.23 -4.58
CA LEU A 87 -10.00 -1.16 -4.77
C LEU A 87 -10.64 -1.97 -3.66
N LEU A 88 -11.44 -1.30 -2.82
CA LEU A 88 -12.23 -1.95 -1.77
C LEU A 88 -13.69 -2.06 -2.20
N ALA A 89 -14.24 -3.27 -2.09
CA ALA A 89 -15.66 -3.52 -2.14
C ALA A 89 -16.14 -3.77 -0.70
N ILE A 90 -17.01 -2.90 -0.18
CA ILE A 90 -17.45 -2.92 1.23
C ILE A 90 -18.97 -3.15 1.25
N GLY A 91 -19.40 -4.18 1.97
CA GLY A 91 -20.81 -4.51 2.17
C GLY A 91 -21.60 -4.72 0.87
N GLY A 92 -22.78 -4.13 0.78
CA GLY A 92 -23.65 -4.22 -0.39
C GLY A 92 -24.71 -5.32 -0.26
N TRP A 93 -25.20 -5.82 -1.39
CA TRP A 93 -26.32 -6.78 -1.45
C TRP A 93 -25.92 -8.03 -2.23
N SER A 94 -25.95 -9.19 -1.58
CA SER A 94 -25.58 -10.48 -2.16
C SER A 94 -26.49 -11.59 -1.65
N GLY A 95 -26.83 -12.56 -2.51
CA GLY A 95 -27.68 -13.70 -2.12
C GLY A 95 -29.05 -13.31 -1.56
N GLY A 96 -29.61 -12.18 -2.00
CA GLY A 96 -30.88 -11.65 -1.47
C GLY A 96 -30.75 -10.93 -0.13
N ASN A 97 -29.52 -10.61 0.30
CA ASN A 97 -29.21 -10.18 1.64
C ASN A 97 -28.16 -9.05 1.72
N PRO A 98 -28.30 -8.00 2.57
CA PRO A 98 -27.17 -7.15 2.90
C PRO A 98 -26.04 -8.00 3.47
N THR A 99 -24.82 -7.62 3.11
CA THR A 99 -23.59 -8.27 3.58
C THR A 99 -22.70 -7.25 4.28
N ASN A 100 -21.83 -7.75 5.17
CA ASN A 100 -20.73 -6.98 5.76
C ASN A 100 -19.38 -7.40 5.15
N VAL A 101 -19.39 -8.25 4.11
CA VAL A 101 -18.16 -8.70 3.46
C VAL A 101 -17.39 -7.51 2.92
N ILE A 102 -16.08 -7.51 3.18
CA ILE A 102 -15.14 -6.56 2.62
C ILE A 102 -14.10 -7.32 1.82
N GLU A 103 -13.92 -6.91 0.57
CA GLU A 103 -12.92 -7.49 -0.33
C GLU A 103 -12.00 -6.39 -0.85
N GLY A 104 -10.69 -6.60 -0.69
CA GLY A 104 -9.66 -5.78 -1.31
C GLY A 104 -9.15 -6.45 -2.56
N PHE A 105 -9.07 -5.71 -3.66
CA PHE A 105 -8.45 -6.20 -4.88
C PHE A 105 -6.94 -5.94 -4.85
N ASP A 106 -6.17 -7.03 -4.84
CA ASP A 106 -4.73 -6.98 -5.07
C ASP A 106 -4.50 -6.98 -6.59
N TRP A 107 -4.15 -5.80 -7.13
CA TRP A 107 -3.91 -5.64 -8.56
C TRP A 107 -2.63 -6.36 -9.02
N LYS A 108 -1.63 -6.52 -8.14
CA LYS A 108 -0.36 -7.19 -8.48
C LYS A 108 -0.60 -8.68 -8.66
N ALA A 109 -1.31 -9.29 -7.72
CA ALA A 109 -1.65 -10.71 -7.77
C ALA A 109 -2.96 -10.99 -8.52
N ASN A 110 -3.61 -9.97 -9.07
CA ASN A 110 -4.85 -10.03 -9.84
C ASN A 110 -5.95 -10.90 -9.19
N HIS A 111 -6.15 -10.72 -7.88
CA HIS A 111 -7.14 -11.47 -7.13
C HIS A 111 -7.78 -10.64 -6.03
N TRP A 112 -8.96 -11.08 -5.59
CA TRP A 112 -9.67 -10.50 -4.46
C TRP A 112 -9.25 -11.21 -3.16
N VAL A 113 -8.99 -10.41 -2.13
CA VAL A 113 -8.69 -10.87 -0.77
C VAL A 113 -9.83 -10.46 0.14
N ASN A 114 -10.37 -11.43 0.89
CA ASN A 114 -11.35 -11.12 1.92
C ASN A 114 -10.65 -10.49 3.12
N VAL A 115 -11.07 -9.28 3.47
CA VAL A 115 -10.54 -8.47 4.58
C VAL A 115 -11.65 -8.07 5.56
N THR A 116 -12.72 -8.86 5.60
CA THR A 116 -13.93 -8.57 6.39
C THR A 116 -13.60 -8.45 7.88
N ASN A 117 -13.97 -7.33 8.50
CA ASN A 117 -14.01 -7.20 9.94
C ASN A 117 -15.37 -7.68 10.48
N HIS A 118 -15.37 -8.78 11.22
CA HIS A 118 -16.60 -9.37 11.77
C HIS A 118 -17.24 -8.58 12.92
N GLN A 119 -16.67 -7.44 13.30
CA GLN A 119 -17.26 -6.56 14.32
C GLN A 119 -18.41 -5.71 13.78
N GLU A 120 -18.46 -5.46 12.47
CA GLU A 120 -19.52 -4.66 11.85
C GLU A 120 -20.66 -5.53 11.31
N GLY A 121 -21.90 -5.02 11.45
CA GLY A 121 -23.10 -5.68 10.92
C GLY A 121 -23.31 -5.45 9.42
N PRO A 122 -24.17 -6.26 8.76
CA PRO A 122 -24.41 -6.14 7.32
C PRO A 122 -25.04 -4.80 6.91
N ARG A 123 -24.56 -4.22 5.80
CA ARG A 123 -24.99 -2.89 5.32
C ARG A 123 -24.97 -2.79 3.80
N ALA A 124 -26.11 -2.45 3.21
CA ALA A 124 -26.24 -2.14 1.78
C ALA A 124 -26.54 -0.65 1.55
N TYR A 125 -26.32 -0.17 0.31
CA TYR A 125 -26.72 1.18 -0.15
C TYR A 125 -26.11 2.35 0.65
N HIS A 126 -24.94 2.15 1.26
CA HIS A 126 -24.22 3.20 1.96
C HIS A 126 -23.33 4.00 0.99
N GLY A 127 -22.97 5.21 1.39
CA GLY A 127 -21.85 5.94 0.78
C GLY A 127 -20.55 5.53 1.48
N ALA A 128 -19.43 5.52 0.75
CA ALA A 128 -18.10 5.25 1.30
C ALA A 128 -17.12 6.38 0.97
N VAL A 129 -16.26 6.76 1.91
CA VAL A 129 -15.22 7.78 1.70
C VAL A 129 -13.93 7.40 2.43
N PHE A 130 -12.78 7.66 1.80
CA PHE A 130 -11.47 7.53 2.43
C PHE A 130 -11.00 8.90 2.92
N LEU A 131 -10.67 9.00 4.20
CA LEU A 131 -10.19 10.23 4.82
C LEU A 131 -9.16 9.90 5.92
N ASP A 132 -8.01 10.57 5.88
CA ASP A 132 -6.95 10.47 6.89
C ASP A 132 -6.54 9.03 7.27
N GLY A 133 -6.42 8.16 6.26
CA GLY A 133 -5.97 6.78 6.47
C GLY A 133 -7.07 5.80 6.89
N SER A 134 -8.32 6.23 6.99
CA SER A 134 -9.46 5.37 7.35
C SER A 134 -10.56 5.42 6.30
N VAL A 135 -11.32 4.33 6.17
CA VAL A 135 -12.50 4.27 5.32
C VAL A 135 -13.75 4.42 6.17
N TYR A 136 -14.67 5.28 5.73
CA TYR A 136 -15.92 5.56 6.42
C TYR A 136 -17.11 5.15 5.58
N CYS A 137 -18.04 4.41 6.18
CA CYS A 137 -19.31 4.04 5.59
C CYS A 137 -20.44 4.87 6.21
N VAL A 138 -21.17 5.63 5.38
CA VAL A 138 -22.21 6.57 5.81
C VAL A 138 -23.58 6.07 5.36
N GLY A 139 -24.50 5.94 6.32
CA GLY A 139 -25.88 5.55 6.05
C GLY A 139 -26.03 4.11 5.55
N GLY A 140 -27.09 3.80 4.83
CA GLY A 140 -27.36 2.46 4.28
C GLY A 140 -28.49 1.73 4.98
N PHE A 141 -28.60 0.42 4.76
CA PHE A 141 -29.76 -0.38 5.16
C PHE A 141 -29.37 -1.83 5.48
N ASN A 142 -29.88 -2.37 6.59
CA ASN A 142 -29.62 -3.76 7.02
C ASN A 142 -30.84 -4.70 6.89
N ARG A 143 -31.92 -4.25 6.21
CA ARG A 143 -33.31 -4.78 6.18
C ARG A 143 -34.27 -4.32 7.25
N LEU A 144 -33.78 -4.05 8.45
CA LEU A 144 -34.64 -3.68 9.56
C LEU A 144 -34.79 -2.16 9.62
N GLU A 145 -33.69 -1.45 9.39
CA GLU A 145 -33.64 -0.01 9.50
C GLU A 145 -32.70 0.62 8.48
N GLN A 146 -33.00 1.89 8.16
CA GLN A 146 -32.10 2.78 7.44
C GLN A 146 -31.18 3.45 8.45
N PHE A 147 -29.88 3.39 8.22
CA PHE A 147 -28.90 3.99 9.10
C PHE A 147 -28.76 5.48 8.83
N ASN A 148 -28.67 6.26 9.90
CA ASN A 148 -28.13 7.62 9.91
C ASN A 148 -26.72 7.66 10.54
N SER A 149 -26.13 6.48 10.81
CA SER A 149 -24.83 6.31 11.47
C SER A 149 -23.68 6.24 10.47
N ILE A 150 -22.48 6.54 10.99
CA ILE A 150 -21.20 6.35 10.33
C ILE A 150 -20.47 5.16 10.97
N THR A 151 -19.85 4.30 10.18
CA THR A 151 -18.93 3.27 10.66
C THR A 151 -17.55 3.43 10.02
N THR A 152 -16.51 2.93 10.70
CA THR A 152 -15.11 3.20 10.35
C THR A 152 -14.34 1.90 10.27
N GLU A 153 -13.72 1.65 9.13
CA GLU A 153 -12.80 0.54 8.94
C GLU A 153 -11.36 1.06 9.13
N HIS A 154 -10.66 0.51 10.13
CA HIS A 154 -9.24 0.76 10.33
C HIS A 154 -8.44 -0.30 9.54
N GLY A 155 -7.63 0.16 8.58
CA GLY A 155 -6.69 -0.67 7.83
C GLY A 155 -5.40 -0.96 8.58
#